data_AF-A0A350XCX3-F1
#
_entry.id   AF-A0A350XCX3-F1
#
_cell.length_a   1.000
_cell.length_b   1.000
_cell.length_c   1.000
_cell.angle_alpha   90.00
_cell.angle_beta   90.00
_cell.angle_gamma   90.00
#
_symmetry.space_group_name_H-M   'P 1'
#
loop_
_entity.id
_entity.type
_entity.pdbx_description
1 polymer ?
#
loop_
_entity_poly.entity_id
_entity_poly.type
_entity_poly.pdbx_seq_one_letter_code
_entity_poly.pdbx_strand_id
1 'polypeptide(L)'
;MVKGRGLYPIFLVRGKLESTDSSNPTRPGCFRDDYLLRGLLPNQEVTVNLNAHVDPADFTRLQFDPYLQLVNADSGQVITYNDDSGSGSSPFHLNSKLTFTVQEGINYIVRVTSFAQGGTGNYTLRLVDWYGEHLSDGGIANLARDLARDGQLSRNDAIAIFRNTKDGGVVDATELTDLRTLVSDRRSLMPNYVHNLSDKIVNGNVANQWYTGGGQTHEALGNLYAGSSADHLEKLIGKWFLGSDRPTADSYTTYQFVNGSLFQNGISIDDVAQGACGDCYYLATLAAAAVDKPALIQNMFIDNGDNTYTVRLYNNGVADYVTVDRYFPTYSWGDRVYASWGGGSYNESDNELWVALAEKAYAQINESGWLGRWDSTNSYSGISLGFEWQAMAQISGLTTTTRWSTNDMTQQELIDLVNSDRLLEAGVFTNDYGLVSAHVYAITSYNPSNGTFQFRFHNPWGFSHADLTWEQLMNTAGSIRISWTLS
;
A
#
# COMPACT_ATOMS: atom_id res chain seq x y z
N MET A 1 -10.41 47.92 3.62
CA MET A 1 -11.55 47.01 3.89
C MET A 1 -11.32 45.73 3.11
N VAL A 2 -11.74 44.57 3.61
CA VAL A 2 -11.68 43.30 2.83
C VAL A 2 -12.68 43.39 1.68
N LYS A 3 -12.26 43.15 0.44
CA LYS A 3 -13.13 43.11 -0.74
C LYS A 3 -13.72 41.69 -0.91
N GLY A 4 -15.01 41.63 -1.27
CA GLY A 4 -15.71 40.39 -1.66
C GLY A 4 -16.21 39.49 -0.51
N ARG A 5 -16.94 38.42 -0.87
CA ARG A 5 -17.20 37.27 0.03
C ARG A 5 -15.90 36.47 0.15
N GLY A 6 -15.64 35.84 1.30
CA GLY A 6 -14.38 35.11 1.53
C GLY A 6 -14.12 34.06 0.45
N LEU A 7 -12.85 33.91 0.06
CA LEU A 7 -12.43 33.04 -1.04
C LEU A 7 -12.32 31.60 -0.57
N TYR A 8 -12.95 30.69 -1.32
CA TYR A 8 -12.84 29.24 -1.13
C TYR A 8 -11.70 28.67 -2.00
N PRO A 9 -11.20 27.45 -1.73
CA PRO A 9 -9.96 26.93 -2.31
C PRO A 9 -9.92 26.84 -3.84
N ILE A 10 -11.08 26.95 -4.50
CA ILE A 10 -11.17 27.20 -5.94
C ILE A 10 -12.00 28.46 -6.14
N PHE A 11 -11.34 29.54 -6.57
CA PHE A 11 -12.02 30.78 -6.84
C PHE A 11 -11.28 31.59 -7.91
N LEU A 12 -12.04 32.27 -8.77
CA LEU A 12 -11.53 33.25 -9.72
C LEU A 12 -12.15 34.61 -9.40
N VAL A 13 -11.32 35.57 -8.99
CA VAL A 13 -11.71 36.98 -8.86
C VAL A 13 -11.26 37.72 -10.11
N ARG A 14 -12.14 38.56 -10.66
CA ARG A 14 -11.77 39.64 -11.57
C ARG A 14 -11.86 40.95 -10.80
N GLY A 15 -10.73 41.60 -10.61
CA GLY A 15 -10.62 42.81 -9.80
C GLY A 15 -9.94 43.95 -10.55
N LYS A 16 -9.90 45.11 -9.90
CA LYS A 16 -9.19 46.29 -10.38
C LYS A 16 -8.58 46.98 -9.18
N LEU A 17 -7.27 47.19 -9.22
CA LEU A 17 -6.53 47.95 -8.23
C LEU A 17 -6.64 49.43 -8.59
N GLU A 18 -7.18 50.25 -7.69
CA GLU A 18 -7.52 51.65 -7.95
C GLU A 18 -6.81 52.58 -6.97
N SER A 19 -6.58 53.83 -7.38
CA SER A 19 -5.96 54.83 -6.51
C SER A 19 -6.81 55.25 -5.30
N THR A 20 -8.08 54.87 -5.30
CA THR A 20 -9.02 55.04 -4.18
C THR A 20 -9.00 53.87 -3.20
N ASP A 21 -8.28 52.79 -3.51
CA ASP A 21 -8.13 51.66 -2.60
C ASP A 21 -7.26 52.03 -1.40
N SER A 22 -7.34 51.23 -0.34
CA SER A 22 -6.57 51.46 0.87
C SER A 22 -5.06 51.39 0.59
N SER A 23 -4.25 52.21 1.27
CA SER A 23 -2.79 52.16 1.13
C SER A 23 -2.22 50.84 1.65
N ASN A 24 -1.16 50.30 1.04
CA ASN A 24 -0.47 49.12 1.57
C ASN A 24 0.40 49.50 2.79
N PRO A 25 0.20 48.89 3.98
CA PRO A 25 0.93 49.27 5.20
C PRO A 25 2.41 48.90 5.15
N THR A 26 2.78 47.95 4.29
CA THR A 26 4.16 47.46 4.12
C THR A 26 4.82 47.94 2.82
N ARG A 27 4.06 48.61 1.94
CA ARG A 27 4.56 49.18 0.67
C ARG A 27 4.09 50.62 0.52
N PRO A 28 4.83 51.61 1.07
CA PRO A 28 4.47 53.02 0.97
C PRO A 28 4.27 53.47 -0.48
N GLY A 29 3.17 54.17 -0.74
CA GLY A 29 2.81 54.65 -2.09
C GLY A 29 2.11 53.62 -2.98
N CYS A 30 1.85 52.41 -2.50
CA CYS A 30 1.07 51.38 -3.21
C CYS A 30 -0.34 51.25 -2.62
N PHE A 31 -1.30 50.81 -3.44
CA PHE A 31 -2.68 50.53 -3.04
C PHE A 31 -2.89 49.03 -2.82
N ARG A 32 -3.96 48.62 -2.13
CA ARG A 32 -4.22 47.21 -1.84
C ARG A 32 -5.68 46.78 -1.93
N ASP A 33 -5.87 45.55 -2.40
CA ASP A 33 -7.08 44.77 -2.25
C ASP A 33 -6.82 43.55 -1.38
N ASP A 34 -7.55 43.46 -0.26
CA ASP A 34 -7.43 42.36 0.71
C ASP A 34 -8.60 41.38 0.54
N TYR A 35 -8.30 40.08 0.40
CA TYR A 35 -9.26 38.99 0.28
C TYR A 35 -9.05 37.97 1.41
N LEU A 36 -10.05 37.79 2.27
CA LEU A 36 -10.02 36.79 3.34
C LEU A 36 -10.24 35.39 2.77
N LEU A 37 -9.35 34.45 3.08
CA LEU A 37 -9.50 33.04 2.71
C LEU A 37 -10.37 32.28 3.71
N ARG A 38 -11.19 31.36 3.23
CA ARG A 38 -12.13 30.55 4.04
C ARG A 38 -12.12 29.10 3.58
N GLY A 39 -12.45 28.20 4.51
CA GLY A 39 -12.60 26.77 4.21
C GLY A 39 -11.28 26.08 3.83
N LEU A 40 -10.15 26.63 4.29
CA LEU A 40 -8.84 26.00 4.16
C LEU A 40 -8.70 24.90 5.24
N LEU A 41 -8.18 23.74 4.85
CA LEU A 41 -7.87 22.65 5.78
C LEU A 41 -6.40 22.70 6.18
N PRO A 42 -6.03 22.40 7.45
CA PRO A 42 -4.64 22.26 7.84
C PRO A 42 -3.87 21.31 6.91
N ASN A 43 -2.61 21.63 6.63
CA ASN A 43 -1.72 20.90 5.71
C ASN A 43 -2.11 20.90 4.23
N GLN A 44 -3.22 21.54 3.85
CA GLN A 44 -3.58 21.75 2.45
C GLN A 44 -2.57 22.70 1.79
N GLU A 45 -2.11 22.35 0.59
CA GLU A 45 -1.35 23.27 -0.25
C GLU A 45 -2.30 24.11 -1.11
N VAL A 46 -2.07 25.43 -1.10
CA VAL A 46 -2.84 26.39 -1.87
C VAL A 46 -1.89 27.23 -2.72
N THR A 47 -2.22 27.35 -3.99
CA THR A 47 -1.54 28.20 -4.95
C THR A 47 -2.44 29.38 -5.33
N VAL A 48 -1.86 30.58 -5.27
CA VAL A 48 -2.49 31.85 -5.59
C VAL A 48 -1.76 32.45 -6.78
N ASN A 49 -2.47 32.62 -7.89
CA ASN A 49 -1.96 33.26 -9.10
C ASN A 49 -2.61 34.63 -9.25
N LEU A 50 -1.79 35.69 -9.32
CA LEU A 50 -2.21 37.06 -9.57
C LEU A 50 -1.69 37.49 -10.94
N ASN A 51 -2.60 37.61 -11.91
CA ASN A 51 -2.26 38.06 -13.25
C ASN A 51 -2.83 39.45 -13.50
N ALA A 52 -1.97 40.45 -13.71
CA ALA A 52 -2.40 41.74 -14.19
C ALA A 52 -2.82 41.64 -15.66
N HIS A 53 -3.79 42.46 -16.07
CA HIS A 53 -4.20 42.52 -17.47
C HIS A 53 -3.14 43.27 -18.28
N VAL A 54 -3.03 42.92 -19.56
CA VAL A 54 -2.25 43.68 -20.54
C VAL A 54 -2.83 45.08 -20.73
N ASP A 55 -1.97 46.05 -21.02
CA ASP A 55 -2.39 47.40 -21.39
C ASP A 55 -3.12 47.33 -22.75
N PRO A 56 -4.39 47.78 -22.85
CA PRO A 56 -5.10 47.80 -24.13
C PRO A 56 -4.45 48.73 -25.17
N ALA A 57 -3.58 49.66 -24.75
CA ALA A 57 -2.80 50.51 -25.65
C ALA A 57 -1.45 49.88 -26.04
N ASP A 58 -0.93 48.93 -25.27
CA ASP A 58 0.33 48.24 -25.51
C ASP A 58 0.28 46.79 -24.97
N PHE A 59 -0.08 45.85 -25.84
CA PHE A 59 -0.18 44.42 -25.50
C PHE A 59 1.16 43.77 -25.13
N THR A 60 2.28 44.50 -25.20
CA THR A 60 3.59 44.04 -24.73
C THR A 60 3.87 44.39 -23.27
N ARG A 61 2.93 45.05 -22.57
CA ARG A 61 3.09 45.49 -21.18
C ARG A 61 1.86 45.15 -20.35
N LEU A 62 2.07 44.90 -19.06
CA LEU A 62 1.00 44.81 -18.08
C LEU A 62 0.56 46.21 -17.64
N GLN A 63 -0.72 46.38 -17.29
CA GLN A 63 -1.26 47.64 -16.76
C GLN A 63 -0.56 48.08 -15.48
N PHE A 64 -0.09 47.12 -14.69
CA PHE A 64 0.81 47.34 -13.56
C PHE A 64 1.64 46.08 -13.35
N ASP A 65 2.73 46.25 -12.62
CA ASP A 65 3.58 45.16 -12.13
C ASP A 65 3.00 44.64 -10.81
N PRO A 66 2.36 43.44 -10.78
CA PRO A 66 1.69 42.93 -9.61
C PRO A 66 2.66 42.51 -8.50
N TYR A 67 2.15 42.59 -7.27
CA TYR A 67 2.85 42.12 -6.09
C TYR A 67 1.83 41.46 -5.18
N LEU A 68 2.09 40.22 -4.79
CA LEU A 68 1.16 39.39 -4.02
C LEU A 68 1.69 39.17 -2.62
N GLN A 69 0.86 39.39 -1.60
CA GLN A 69 1.21 39.14 -0.20
C GLN A 69 0.23 38.14 0.42
N LEU A 70 0.75 37.15 1.14
CA LEU A 70 0.00 36.34 2.08
C LEU A 70 0.16 36.96 3.47
N VAL A 71 -0.96 37.25 4.13
CA VAL A 71 -1.00 38.03 5.38
C VAL A 71 -1.75 37.26 6.44
N ASN A 72 -1.25 37.24 7.67
CA ASN A 72 -2.02 36.77 8.82
C ASN A 72 -3.13 37.79 9.11
N ALA A 73 -4.39 37.37 9.02
CA ALA A 73 -5.54 38.25 9.15
C ALA A 73 -5.68 38.85 10.56
N ASP A 74 -5.21 38.15 11.58
CA ASP A 74 -5.35 38.54 12.99
C ASP A 74 -4.26 39.53 13.40
N SER A 75 -3.01 39.32 12.98
CA SER A 75 -1.88 40.19 13.31
C SER A 75 -1.60 41.27 12.27
N GLY A 76 -2.08 41.11 11.05
CA GLY A 76 -1.74 41.96 9.90
C GLY A 76 -0.31 41.75 9.36
N GLN A 77 0.45 40.81 9.93
CA GLN A 77 1.82 40.50 9.51
C GLN A 77 1.83 39.82 8.13
N VAL A 78 2.74 40.26 7.26
CA VAL A 78 3.02 39.56 6.00
C VAL A 78 3.76 38.27 6.32
N ILE A 79 3.18 37.13 5.94
CA ILE A 79 3.74 35.78 6.10
C ILE A 79 4.74 35.51 4.99
N THR A 80 4.34 35.76 3.74
CA THR A 80 5.19 35.62 2.55
C THR A 80 4.66 36.50 1.43
N TYR A 81 5.48 36.72 0.39
CA TYR A 81 5.12 37.53 -0.77
C TYR A 81 5.89 37.09 -2.02
N ASN A 82 5.36 37.44 -3.18
CA ASN A 82 6.04 37.28 -4.46
C ASN A 82 5.55 38.34 -5.46
N ASP A 83 6.45 38.88 -6.27
CA ASP A 83 6.20 39.78 -7.40
C ASP A 83 6.19 39.03 -8.73
N ASP A 84 7.10 38.08 -8.94
CA ASP A 84 7.34 37.46 -10.25
C ASP A 84 7.03 35.95 -10.28
N SER A 85 6.33 35.50 -11.31
CA SER A 85 5.84 34.12 -11.46
C SER A 85 6.82 33.22 -12.19
N GLY A 86 7.91 33.78 -12.70
CA GLY A 86 9.00 33.07 -13.35
C GLY A 86 10.11 33.99 -13.81
N SER A 87 11.13 33.41 -14.44
CA SER A 87 12.24 34.14 -15.08
C SER A 87 12.06 34.19 -16.60
N GLY A 88 12.35 35.33 -17.22
CA GLY A 88 12.25 35.48 -18.68
C GLY A 88 12.15 36.92 -19.14
N SER A 89 11.90 37.12 -20.44
CA SER A 89 11.72 38.43 -21.07
C SER A 89 10.28 38.69 -21.53
N SER A 90 9.37 37.74 -21.32
CA SER A 90 7.95 37.92 -21.61
C SER A 90 7.31 38.82 -20.56
N PRO A 91 6.52 39.84 -20.92
CA PRO A 91 5.89 40.73 -19.93
C PRO A 91 5.04 40.00 -18.89
N PHE A 92 4.62 38.76 -19.16
CA PHE A 92 3.88 37.91 -18.22
C PHE A 92 4.73 37.32 -17.09
N HIS A 93 6.07 37.35 -17.16
CA HIS A 93 6.94 36.91 -16.06
C HIS A 93 6.73 37.76 -14.80
N LEU A 94 6.32 39.01 -14.99
CA LEU A 94 6.00 39.99 -13.95
C LEU A 94 4.69 39.67 -13.21
N ASN A 95 3.87 38.72 -13.67
CA ASN A 95 2.71 38.28 -12.87
C ASN A 95 3.18 37.63 -11.57
N SER A 96 2.38 37.62 -10.51
CA SER A 96 2.83 37.06 -9.22
C SER A 96 2.22 35.69 -8.92
N LYS A 97 2.99 34.78 -8.32
CA LYS A 97 2.52 33.44 -7.89
C LYS A 97 2.99 33.11 -6.47
N LEU A 98 2.10 32.66 -5.59
CA LEU A 98 2.47 32.14 -4.27
C LEU A 98 1.92 30.74 -4.06
N THR A 99 2.72 29.84 -3.51
CA THR A 99 2.26 28.56 -2.99
C THR A 99 2.55 28.50 -1.49
N PHE A 100 1.58 28.09 -0.69
CA PHE A 100 1.76 27.93 0.76
C PHE A 100 0.99 26.71 1.28
N THR A 101 1.51 26.13 2.37
CA THR A 101 0.83 25.10 3.14
C THR A 101 0.07 25.75 4.29
N VAL A 102 -1.21 25.43 4.41
CA VAL A 102 -2.12 25.96 5.44
C VAL A 102 -1.67 25.48 6.82
N GLN A 103 -1.40 26.41 7.70
CA GLN A 103 -1.08 26.15 9.11
C GLN A 103 -2.33 26.23 9.96
N GLU A 104 -2.43 25.33 10.95
CA GLU A 104 -3.53 25.33 11.89
C GLU A 104 -3.58 26.64 12.70
N GLY A 105 -4.79 27.17 12.91
CA GLY A 105 -5.03 28.36 13.72
C GLY A 105 -4.66 29.70 13.06
N ILE A 106 -4.20 29.70 11.81
CA ILE A 106 -3.89 30.94 11.07
C ILE A 106 -5.04 31.33 10.14
N ASN A 107 -5.56 32.54 10.31
CA ASN A 107 -6.47 33.15 9.34
C ASN A 107 -5.66 33.86 8.25
N TYR A 108 -5.96 33.59 6.98
CA TYR A 108 -5.17 34.11 5.86
C TYR A 108 -5.92 35.20 5.09
N ILE A 109 -5.22 36.29 4.78
CA ILE A 109 -5.58 37.28 3.77
C ILE A 109 -4.63 37.14 2.59
N VAL A 110 -5.18 37.05 1.38
CA VAL A 110 -4.45 37.32 0.15
C VAL A 110 -4.59 38.79 -0.18
N ARG A 111 -3.45 39.47 -0.31
CA ARG A 111 -3.37 40.90 -0.59
C ARG A 111 -2.77 41.13 -1.95
N VAL A 112 -3.57 41.71 -2.84
CA VAL A 112 -3.15 42.19 -4.16
C VAL A 112 -2.65 43.63 -4.01
N THR A 113 -1.44 43.90 -4.48
CA THR A 113 -0.83 45.24 -4.50
C THR A 113 0.08 45.35 -5.73
N SER A 114 0.80 46.47 -5.86
CA SER A 114 1.73 46.71 -6.96
C SER A 114 3.18 46.68 -6.49
N PHE A 115 4.10 46.29 -7.38
CA PHE A 115 5.53 46.41 -7.14
C PHE A 115 5.93 47.89 -7.12
N ALA A 116 5.58 48.64 -8.16
CA ALA A 116 5.84 50.08 -8.24
C ALA A 116 4.78 50.92 -7.51
N GLN A 117 5.20 52.06 -6.98
CA GLN A 117 4.29 53.06 -6.39
C GLN A 117 3.29 53.57 -7.43
N GLY A 118 2.04 53.77 -7.01
CA GLY A 118 0.97 54.26 -7.87
C GLY A 118 0.45 53.25 -8.91
N GLY A 119 0.97 52.02 -8.95
CA GLY A 119 0.52 50.98 -9.87
C GLY A 119 -0.97 50.65 -9.67
N THR A 120 -1.73 50.70 -10.76
CA THR A 120 -3.19 50.45 -10.78
C THR A 120 -3.56 49.75 -12.08
N GLY A 121 -4.65 48.98 -12.08
CA GLY A 121 -5.07 48.24 -13.26
C GLY A 121 -5.96 47.05 -12.94
N ASN A 122 -6.51 46.45 -13.98
CA ASN A 122 -7.32 45.24 -13.91
C ASN A 122 -6.43 44.02 -13.65
N TYR A 123 -6.95 43.06 -12.88
CA TYR A 123 -6.27 41.81 -12.60
C TYR A 123 -7.24 40.64 -12.49
N THR A 124 -6.69 39.44 -12.63
CA THR A 124 -7.33 38.19 -12.22
C THR A 124 -6.56 37.58 -11.06
N LEU A 125 -7.28 37.15 -10.03
CA LEU A 125 -6.73 36.42 -8.90
C LEU A 125 -7.37 35.03 -8.89
N ARG A 126 -6.57 33.99 -9.09
CA ARG A 126 -7.01 32.60 -9.09
C ARG A 126 -6.39 31.85 -7.93
N LEU A 127 -7.24 31.24 -7.11
CA LEU A 127 -6.83 30.30 -6.07
C LEU A 127 -7.15 28.90 -6.52
N VAL A 128 -6.20 27.99 -6.33
CA VAL A 128 -6.37 26.55 -6.50
C VAL A 128 -5.65 25.80 -5.41
N ASP A 129 -6.19 24.64 -5.08
CA ASP A 129 -5.49 23.66 -4.27
C ASP A 129 -4.62 22.75 -5.13
N TRP A 130 -3.90 21.84 -4.47
CA TRP A 130 -3.04 20.90 -5.18
C TRP A 130 -3.77 20.12 -6.28
N TYR A 131 -4.97 19.60 -5.98
CA TYR A 131 -5.76 18.82 -6.94
C TYR A 131 -6.07 19.64 -8.19
N GLY A 132 -6.52 20.89 -8.06
CA GLY A 132 -6.85 21.75 -9.20
C GLY A 132 -5.65 22.34 -9.95
N GLU A 133 -4.44 22.21 -9.40
CA GLU A 133 -3.18 22.61 -10.04
C GLU A 133 -2.49 21.44 -10.75
N HIS A 134 -2.64 20.20 -10.26
CA HIS A 134 -1.88 19.03 -10.72
C HIS A 134 -2.69 17.98 -11.47
N LEU A 135 -4.02 18.00 -11.32
CA LEU A 135 -4.92 17.06 -11.99
C LEU A 135 -5.71 17.81 -13.07
N SER A 136 -5.67 17.28 -14.29
CA SER A 136 -6.29 17.87 -15.47
C SER A 136 -7.74 17.42 -15.68
N ASP A 137 -8.04 16.19 -15.28
CA ASP A 137 -9.39 15.63 -15.25
C ASP A 137 -10.18 16.21 -14.08
N GLY A 138 -11.27 16.90 -14.41
CA GLY A 138 -12.11 17.56 -13.42
C GLY A 138 -12.88 16.60 -12.53
N GLY A 139 -13.20 15.39 -13.00
CA GLY A 139 -13.88 14.36 -12.23
C GLY A 139 -12.98 13.83 -11.12
N ILE A 140 -11.79 13.37 -11.50
CA ILE A 140 -10.75 12.87 -10.58
C ILE A 140 -10.35 13.98 -9.60
N ALA A 141 -10.07 15.20 -10.09
CA ALA A 141 -9.64 16.31 -9.24
C ALA A 141 -10.69 16.67 -8.18
N ASN A 142 -11.97 16.68 -8.54
CA ASN A 142 -13.04 16.99 -7.61
C ASN A 142 -13.29 15.85 -6.62
N LEU A 143 -13.34 14.61 -7.10
CA LEU A 143 -13.59 13.46 -6.25
C LEU A 143 -12.46 13.22 -5.25
N ALA A 144 -11.20 13.23 -5.70
CA ALA A 144 -10.04 13.04 -4.83
C ALA A 144 -9.98 14.12 -3.74
N ARG A 145 -10.26 15.38 -4.09
CA ARG A 145 -10.35 16.49 -3.13
C ARG A 145 -11.41 16.26 -2.06
N ASP A 146 -12.60 15.83 -2.46
CA ASP A 146 -13.70 15.68 -1.52
C ASP A 146 -13.53 14.47 -0.60
N LEU A 147 -12.97 13.37 -1.12
CA LEU A 147 -12.67 12.18 -0.33
C LEU A 147 -11.53 12.43 0.67
N ALA A 148 -10.50 13.18 0.27
CA ALA A 148 -9.35 13.52 1.13
C ALA A 148 -9.65 14.46 2.32
N ARG A 149 -10.90 14.92 2.50
CA ARG A 149 -11.27 15.88 3.55
C ARG A 149 -11.10 15.34 4.97
N ASP A 150 -11.13 14.03 5.13
CA ASP A 150 -10.87 13.36 6.41
C ASP A 150 -9.38 13.25 6.75
N GLY A 151 -8.50 13.74 5.86
CA GLY A 151 -7.05 13.74 6.04
C GLY A 151 -6.37 12.44 5.58
N GLN A 152 -7.08 11.54 4.90
CA GLN A 152 -6.51 10.34 4.29
C GLN A 152 -7.15 10.06 2.92
N LEU A 153 -6.50 9.25 2.09
CA LEU A 153 -7.14 8.62 0.94
C LEU A 153 -7.17 7.11 1.22
N SER A 154 -8.28 6.67 1.82
CA SER A 154 -8.47 5.28 2.24
C SER A 154 -8.56 4.35 1.04
N ARG A 155 -8.56 3.03 1.30
CA ARG A 155 -8.79 2.00 0.28
C ARG A 155 -10.08 2.27 -0.52
N ASN A 156 -11.16 2.63 0.18
CA ASN A 156 -12.46 2.87 -0.46
C ASN A 156 -12.41 4.12 -1.33
N ASP A 157 -11.64 5.13 -0.93
CA ASP A 157 -11.46 6.35 -1.71
C ASP A 157 -10.68 6.07 -2.99
N ALA A 158 -9.58 5.31 -2.90
CA ALA A 158 -8.82 4.89 -4.08
C ALA A 158 -9.70 4.10 -5.07
N ILE A 159 -10.49 3.14 -4.59
CA ILE A 159 -11.44 2.40 -5.42
C ILE A 159 -12.48 3.34 -6.07
N ALA A 160 -13.02 4.30 -5.32
CA ALA A 160 -13.99 5.26 -5.85
C ALA A 160 -13.37 6.14 -6.94
N ILE A 161 -12.13 6.59 -6.74
CA ILE A 161 -11.37 7.39 -7.71
C ILE A 161 -11.10 6.57 -8.98
N PHE A 162 -10.61 5.34 -8.88
CA PHE A 162 -10.44 4.47 -10.05
C PHE A 162 -11.76 4.23 -10.78
N ARG A 163 -12.86 4.02 -10.05
CA ARG A 163 -14.15 3.79 -10.68
C ARG A 163 -14.74 5.04 -11.34
N ASN A 164 -14.30 6.23 -10.94
CA ASN A 164 -14.70 7.47 -11.59
C ASN A 164 -14.11 7.59 -13.00
N THR A 165 -12.94 7.02 -13.25
CA THR A 165 -12.28 7.06 -14.58
C THR A 165 -12.90 6.11 -15.62
N LYS A 166 -14.15 5.72 -15.40
CA LYS A 166 -14.93 4.81 -16.26
C LYS A 166 -16.09 5.55 -16.92
N ASP A 167 -16.23 6.86 -16.70
CA ASP A 167 -17.36 7.67 -17.14
C ASP A 167 -17.45 7.84 -18.68
N GLY A 168 -16.37 7.53 -19.40
CA GLY A 168 -16.34 7.38 -20.87
C GLY A 168 -16.35 5.93 -21.38
N GLY A 169 -16.46 4.92 -20.50
CA GLY A 169 -16.36 3.49 -20.84
C GLY A 169 -14.94 2.97 -21.11
N VAL A 170 -13.96 3.88 -21.19
CA VAL A 170 -12.52 3.61 -21.29
C VAL A 170 -11.77 4.55 -20.38
N VAL A 171 -10.57 4.15 -19.96
CA VAL A 171 -9.61 5.02 -19.26
C VAL A 171 -8.80 5.79 -20.29
N ASP A 172 -8.94 7.10 -20.37
CA ASP A 172 -8.22 7.93 -21.32
C ASP A 172 -6.82 8.35 -20.83
N ALA A 173 -6.09 9.07 -21.69
CA ALA A 173 -4.71 9.48 -21.40
C ALA A 173 -4.61 10.54 -20.29
N THR A 174 -5.62 11.41 -20.16
CA THR A 174 -5.71 12.43 -19.11
C THR A 174 -5.96 11.75 -17.77
N GLU A 175 -6.93 10.85 -17.70
CA GLU A 175 -7.26 10.09 -16.50
C GLU A 175 -6.08 9.25 -16.02
N LEU A 176 -5.41 8.52 -16.92
CA LEU A 176 -4.23 7.74 -16.55
C LEU A 176 -3.08 8.61 -16.05
N THR A 177 -2.87 9.79 -16.65
CA THR A 177 -1.85 10.75 -16.20
C THR A 177 -2.17 11.26 -14.80
N ASP A 178 -3.43 11.60 -14.54
CA ASP A 178 -3.88 12.10 -13.25
C ASP A 178 -3.83 11.04 -12.15
N LEU A 179 -4.23 9.80 -12.45
CA LEU A 179 -4.08 8.67 -11.51
C LEU A 179 -2.61 8.45 -11.14
N ARG A 180 -1.69 8.53 -12.11
CA ARG A 180 -0.24 8.43 -11.84
C ARG A 180 0.27 9.61 -11.02
N THR A 181 -0.19 10.82 -11.31
CA THR A 181 0.14 12.02 -10.54
C THR A 181 -0.30 11.85 -9.08
N LEU A 182 -1.54 11.42 -8.86
CA LEU A 182 -2.11 11.16 -7.54
C LEU A 182 -1.33 10.11 -6.75
N VAL A 183 -1.01 8.96 -7.37
CA VAL A 183 -0.22 7.91 -6.70
C VAL A 183 1.22 8.37 -6.45
N SER A 184 1.82 9.18 -7.33
CA SER A 184 3.19 9.66 -7.17
C SER A 184 3.37 10.73 -6.09
N ASP A 185 2.28 11.38 -5.66
CA ASP A 185 2.34 12.49 -4.71
C ASP A 185 3.00 12.04 -3.40
N ARG A 186 4.15 12.64 -3.09
CA ARG A 186 4.91 12.32 -1.87
C ARG A 186 4.25 12.83 -0.60
N ARG A 187 3.21 13.65 -0.72
CA ARG A 187 2.31 14.02 0.39
C ARG A 187 1.16 13.02 0.55
N SER A 188 1.15 11.96 -0.26
CA SER A 188 0.10 10.95 -0.36
C SER A 188 -0.53 10.68 1.00
N LEU A 189 -1.79 11.10 1.08
CA LEU A 189 -2.72 10.78 2.15
C LEU A 189 -3.08 9.28 2.15
N MET A 190 -2.61 8.51 1.16
CA MET A 190 -2.86 7.07 1.09
C MET A 190 -1.98 6.31 2.09
N PRO A 191 -2.56 5.41 2.90
CA PRO A 191 -1.79 4.42 3.65
C PRO A 191 -0.88 3.59 2.72
N ASN A 192 0.27 3.14 3.23
CA ASN A 192 1.29 2.44 2.42
C ASN A 192 0.74 1.28 1.58
N TYR A 193 -0.20 0.49 2.13
CA TYR A 193 -0.80 -0.62 1.39
C TYR A 193 -1.71 -0.13 0.26
N VAL A 194 -2.46 0.96 0.46
CA VAL A 194 -3.30 1.57 -0.59
C VAL A 194 -2.43 2.13 -1.70
N HIS A 195 -1.33 2.81 -1.35
CA HIS A 195 -0.35 3.27 -2.34
C HIS A 195 0.27 2.11 -3.12
N ASN A 196 0.74 1.05 -2.46
CA ASN A 196 1.32 -0.13 -3.13
C ASN A 196 0.32 -0.78 -4.11
N LEU A 197 -0.93 -1.00 -3.69
CA LEU A 197 -1.96 -1.59 -4.55
C LEU A 197 -2.34 -0.67 -5.72
N SER A 198 -2.40 0.65 -5.47
CA SER A 198 -2.68 1.65 -6.51
C SER A 198 -1.56 1.73 -7.55
N ASP A 199 -0.30 1.67 -7.11
CA ASP A 199 0.89 1.66 -7.95
C ASP A 199 0.87 0.48 -8.94
N LYS A 200 0.51 -0.72 -8.46
CA LYS A 200 0.37 -1.91 -9.31
C LYS A 200 -0.71 -1.77 -10.37
N ILE A 201 -1.74 -0.95 -10.15
CA ILE A 201 -2.76 -0.64 -11.16
C ILE A 201 -2.22 0.38 -12.17
N VAL A 202 -1.73 1.54 -11.72
CA VAL A 202 -1.46 2.70 -12.59
C VAL A 202 -0.08 2.67 -13.26
N ASN A 203 0.91 2.12 -12.57
CA ASN A 203 2.29 1.98 -13.05
C ASN A 203 2.58 0.55 -13.51
N GLY A 204 1.68 -0.39 -13.17
CA GLY A 204 1.70 -1.76 -13.66
C GLY A 204 2.46 -2.71 -12.75
N ASN A 205 2.26 -3.99 -12.99
CA ASN A 205 2.92 -5.08 -12.28
C ASN A 205 3.05 -6.28 -13.23
N VAL A 206 4.10 -7.10 -13.09
CA VAL A 206 4.28 -8.33 -13.90
C VAL A 206 3.06 -9.26 -13.77
N ALA A 207 2.48 -9.35 -12.58
CA ALA A 207 1.27 -10.13 -12.30
C ALA A 207 0.05 -9.69 -13.13
N ASN A 208 -0.01 -8.43 -13.59
CA ASN A 208 -1.15 -7.95 -14.37
C ASN A 208 -1.25 -8.59 -15.75
N GLN A 209 -0.23 -9.30 -16.23
CA GLN A 209 -0.33 -10.00 -17.52
C GLN A 209 -1.46 -11.03 -17.52
N TRP A 210 -1.85 -11.52 -16.35
CA TRP A 210 -2.78 -12.61 -16.20
C TRP A 210 -3.92 -12.27 -15.23
N TYR A 211 -5.07 -12.89 -15.48
CA TYR A 211 -6.20 -12.96 -14.56
C TYR A 211 -6.70 -14.41 -14.55
N THR A 212 -6.65 -15.05 -13.39
CA THR A 212 -7.06 -16.43 -13.15
C THR A 212 -8.51 -16.51 -12.67
N GLY A 213 -8.90 -15.65 -11.73
CA GLY A 213 -10.27 -15.62 -11.18
C GLY A 213 -10.73 -16.92 -10.51
N GLY A 214 -9.80 -17.80 -10.11
CA GLY A 214 -10.08 -19.15 -9.60
C GLY A 214 -10.38 -20.20 -10.68
N GLY A 215 -10.17 -19.87 -11.96
CA GLY A 215 -10.32 -20.80 -13.08
C GLY A 215 -9.15 -21.79 -13.21
N GLN A 216 -9.28 -22.74 -14.15
CA GLN A 216 -8.23 -23.70 -14.49
C GLN A 216 -7.22 -23.17 -15.53
N THR A 217 -7.52 -22.01 -16.12
CA THR A 217 -6.73 -21.38 -17.18
C THR A 217 -6.61 -19.89 -16.88
N HIS A 218 -5.45 -19.31 -17.18
CA HIS A 218 -5.24 -17.88 -17.03
C HIS A 218 -5.68 -17.13 -18.29
N GLU A 219 -6.41 -16.03 -18.12
CA GLU A 219 -6.77 -15.10 -19.18
C GLU A 219 -5.73 -13.98 -19.27
N ALA A 220 -5.39 -13.55 -20.48
CA ALA A 220 -4.55 -12.37 -20.66
C ALA A 220 -5.31 -11.11 -20.20
N LEU A 221 -4.70 -10.30 -19.34
CA LEU A 221 -5.26 -9.03 -18.86
C LEU A 221 -4.42 -7.83 -19.30
N GLY A 222 -3.14 -7.81 -18.93
CA GLY A 222 -2.20 -6.72 -19.19
C GLY A 222 -2.31 -5.56 -18.19
N ASN A 223 -1.29 -4.69 -18.20
CA ASN A 223 -1.27 -3.46 -17.41
C ASN A 223 -2.33 -2.46 -17.87
N LEU A 224 -2.66 -1.49 -17.01
CA LEU A 224 -3.49 -0.36 -17.39
C LEU A 224 -2.76 0.54 -18.39
N TYR A 225 -3.45 0.96 -19.45
CA TYR A 225 -2.95 1.92 -20.43
C TYR A 225 -4.09 2.81 -20.95
N ALA A 226 -3.75 3.93 -21.59
CA ALA A 226 -4.76 4.81 -22.19
C ALA A 226 -5.51 4.09 -23.31
N GLY A 227 -6.83 3.95 -23.16
CA GLY A 227 -7.71 3.14 -24.01
C GLY A 227 -8.12 1.80 -23.40
N SER A 228 -7.62 1.43 -22.21
CA SER A 228 -8.14 0.28 -21.45
C SER A 228 -9.63 0.45 -21.19
N SER A 229 -10.42 -0.62 -21.34
CA SER A 229 -11.87 -0.57 -21.08
C SER A 229 -12.18 -0.46 -19.59
N ALA A 230 -13.40 -0.03 -19.28
CA ALA A 230 -13.93 -0.07 -17.91
C ALA A 230 -13.84 -1.47 -17.27
N ASP A 231 -14.05 -2.53 -18.06
CA ASP A 231 -13.94 -3.93 -17.61
C ASP A 231 -12.49 -4.33 -17.31
N HIS A 232 -11.52 -3.85 -18.11
CA HIS A 232 -10.09 -4.04 -17.84
C HIS A 232 -9.75 -3.45 -16.48
N LEU A 233 -10.09 -2.17 -16.26
CA LEU A 233 -9.83 -1.52 -14.99
C LEU A 233 -10.56 -2.22 -13.83
N GLU A 234 -11.80 -2.65 -14.01
CA GLU A 234 -12.53 -3.37 -12.94
C GLU A 234 -11.88 -4.72 -12.62
N LYS A 235 -11.30 -5.45 -13.59
CA LYS A 235 -10.49 -6.65 -13.32
C LYS A 235 -9.23 -6.32 -12.52
N LEU A 236 -8.54 -5.21 -12.82
CA LEU A 236 -7.36 -4.76 -12.05
C LEU A 236 -7.71 -4.33 -10.62
N ILE A 237 -8.81 -3.58 -10.43
CA ILE A 237 -9.38 -3.29 -9.11
C ILE A 237 -9.73 -4.59 -8.39
N GLY A 238 -10.38 -5.51 -9.10
CA GLY A 238 -10.75 -6.83 -8.63
C GLY A 238 -9.55 -7.64 -8.13
N LYS A 239 -8.44 -7.61 -8.87
CA LYS A 239 -7.19 -8.30 -8.53
C LYS A 239 -6.54 -7.69 -7.30
N TRP A 240 -6.27 -6.38 -7.33
CA TRP A 240 -5.43 -5.75 -6.30
C TRP A 240 -6.18 -5.31 -5.07
N PHE A 241 -7.39 -4.77 -5.22
CA PHE A 241 -8.16 -4.26 -4.10
C PHE A 241 -9.17 -5.24 -3.57
N LEU A 242 -9.76 -6.12 -4.39
CA LEU A 242 -10.87 -6.97 -3.97
C LEU A 242 -10.51 -8.46 -3.83
N GLY A 243 -9.30 -8.88 -4.20
CA GLY A 243 -8.84 -10.27 -4.10
C GLY A 243 -9.66 -11.28 -4.90
N SER A 244 -10.30 -10.82 -5.98
CA SER A 244 -11.12 -11.66 -6.87
C SER A 244 -10.29 -12.48 -7.85
N ASP A 245 -9.02 -12.13 -8.04
CA ASP A 245 -8.11 -12.89 -8.88
C ASP A 245 -7.52 -14.08 -8.12
N ARG A 246 -8.40 -15.03 -7.82
CA ARG A 246 -8.10 -16.19 -6.97
C ARG A 246 -7.13 -17.15 -7.69
N PRO A 247 -6.27 -17.87 -6.95
CA PRO A 247 -5.35 -18.83 -7.55
C PRO A 247 -6.04 -19.96 -8.31
N THR A 248 -5.34 -20.53 -9.29
CA THR A 248 -5.72 -21.82 -9.85
C THR A 248 -5.57 -22.88 -8.76
N ALA A 249 -6.62 -23.67 -8.55
CA ALA A 249 -6.65 -24.81 -7.64
C ALA A 249 -6.82 -26.12 -8.43
N ASP A 250 -6.67 -27.27 -7.77
CA ASP A 250 -6.85 -28.58 -8.40
C ASP A 250 -8.25 -28.73 -9.02
N SER A 251 -8.33 -29.38 -10.17
CA SER A 251 -9.56 -29.49 -10.99
C SER A 251 -10.75 -30.17 -10.30
N TYR A 252 -10.52 -30.94 -9.22
CA TYR A 252 -11.57 -31.58 -8.44
C TYR A 252 -12.16 -30.68 -7.34
N THR A 253 -11.65 -29.46 -7.19
CA THR A 253 -12.07 -28.51 -6.16
C THR A 253 -13.12 -27.53 -6.68
N THR A 254 -13.82 -26.88 -5.75
CA THR A 254 -14.68 -25.73 -6.06
C THR A 254 -14.40 -24.60 -5.08
N TYR A 255 -14.40 -23.36 -5.56
CA TYR A 255 -14.32 -22.20 -4.68
C TYR A 255 -15.64 -22.00 -3.93
N GLN A 256 -15.59 -21.97 -2.59
CA GLN A 256 -16.72 -21.70 -1.70
C GLN A 256 -16.38 -20.53 -0.77
N PHE A 257 -17.39 -19.70 -0.46
CA PHE A 257 -17.23 -18.68 0.58
C PHE A 257 -17.14 -19.34 1.96
N VAL A 258 -16.05 -19.13 2.69
CA VAL A 258 -15.81 -19.77 3.99
C VAL A 258 -16.20 -18.84 5.14
N ASN A 259 -17.10 -19.30 6.02
CA ASN A 259 -17.51 -18.65 7.27
C ASN A 259 -16.38 -18.68 8.32
N GLY A 260 -16.50 -17.92 9.41
CA GLY A 260 -15.44 -17.80 10.42
C GLY A 260 -14.92 -16.37 10.64
N SER A 261 -13.79 -16.27 11.33
CA SER A 261 -13.09 -15.00 11.61
C SER A 261 -11.63 -15.08 11.17
N LEU A 262 -10.96 -13.94 11.01
CA LEU A 262 -9.52 -13.92 10.72
C LEU A 262 -8.73 -14.66 11.80
N PHE A 263 -8.94 -14.30 13.07
CA PHE A 263 -8.37 -14.95 14.25
C PHE A 263 -9.50 -15.44 15.16
N GLN A 264 -9.33 -16.60 15.78
CA GLN A 264 -10.22 -17.22 16.77
C GLN A 264 -9.36 -17.77 17.91
N ASN A 265 -9.68 -17.49 19.16
CA ASN A 265 -8.93 -18.01 20.32
C ASN A 265 -7.42 -17.65 20.39
N GLY A 266 -6.93 -16.81 19.48
CA GLY A 266 -5.54 -16.33 19.44
C GLY A 266 -4.67 -17.17 18.51
N ILE A 267 -3.62 -16.56 17.98
CA ILE A 267 -2.69 -17.21 17.04
C ILE A 267 -1.94 -18.33 17.75
N SER A 268 -2.08 -19.55 17.24
CA SER A 268 -1.46 -20.76 17.78
C SER A 268 -0.78 -21.57 16.68
N ILE A 269 0.25 -22.33 17.06
CA ILE A 269 0.85 -23.33 16.18
C ILE A 269 -0.15 -24.42 15.78
N ASP A 270 -1.15 -24.70 16.61
CA ASP A 270 -2.18 -25.71 16.33
C ASP A 270 -3.14 -25.29 15.22
N ASP A 271 -3.18 -24.00 14.88
CA ASP A 271 -3.97 -23.49 13.76
C ASP A 271 -3.35 -23.91 12.43
N VAL A 272 -2.03 -24.17 12.42
CA VAL A 272 -1.22 -24.41 11.21
C VAL A 272 -1.13 -25.90 10.92
N ALA A 273 -1.87 -26.34 9.91
CA ALA A 273 -1.80 -27.67 9.35
C ALA A 273 -1.79 -27.59 7.81
N GLN A 274 -0.85 -28.32 7.21
CA GLN A 274 -0.70 -28.37 5.77
C GLN A 274 -1.84 -29.17 5.11
N GLY A 275 -2.23 -28.77 3.89
CA GLY A 275 -3.16 -29.53 3.05
C GLY A 275 -2.47 -30.15 1.84
N ALA A 276 -3.21 -30.26 0.73
CA ALA A 276 -2.75 -30.83 -0.53
C ALA A 276 -1.86 -29.88 -1.35
N CYS A 277 -0.94 -29.15 -0.71
CA CYS A 277 0.02 -28.25 -1.35
C CYS A 277 1.44 -28.58 -0.86
N GLY A 278 2.46 -28.48 -1.71
CA GLY A 278 3.86 -28.76 -1.37
C GLY A 278 4.59 -27.58 -0.71
N ASP A 279 3.91 -26.79 0.11
CA ASP A 279 4.34 -25.48 0.64
C ASP A 279 4.78 -25.50 2.11
N CYS A 280 5.15 -26.67 2.63
CA CYS A 280 5.59 -26.86 4.01
C CYS A 280 6.62 -25.83 4.51
N TYR A 281 7.52 -25.38 3.65
CA TYR A 281 8.51 -24.36 3.97
C TYR A 281 7.89 -23.01 4.36
N TYR A 282 6.74 -22.65 3.79
CA TYR A 282 6.01 -21.43 4.10
C TYR A 282 5.17 -21.60 5.38
N LEU A 283 4.41 -22.70 5.46
CA LEU A 283 3.57 -22.96 6.62
C LEU A 283 4.40 -23.23 7.89
N ALA A 284 5.56 -23.89 7.79
CA ALA A 284 6.44 -24.10 8.93
C ALA A 284 6.99 -22.77 9.47
N THR A 285 7.22 -21.78 8.61
CA THR A 285 7.55 -20.43 9.05
C THR A 285 6.40 -19.74 9.76
N LEU A 286 5.17 -19.90 9.29
CA LEU A 286 3.99 -19.42 10.02
C LEU A 286 3.86 -20.11 11.38
N ALA A 287 4.09 -21.42 11.46
CA ALA A 287 4.11 -22.16 12.72
C ALA A 287 5.18 -21.65 13.68
N ALA A 288 6.42 -21.43 13.20
CA ALA A 288 7.51 -20.86 14.01
C ALA A 288 7.16 -19.46 14.52
N ALA A 289 6.59 -18.62 13.65
CA ALA A 289 6.14 -17.28 14.04
C ALA A 289 4.96 -17.32 15.03
N ALA A 290 4.06 -18.29 14.95
CA ALA A 290 2.94 -18.41 15.88
C ALA A 290 3.40 -18.70 17.32
N VAL A 291 4.48 -19.48 17.49
CA VAL A 291 5.03 -19.80 18.82
C VAL A 291 5.71 -18.60 19.45
N ASP A 292 6.63 -17.96 18.72
CA ASP A 292 7.53 -16.96 19.33
C ASP A 292 7.14 -15.51 19.03
N LYS A 293 6.44 -15.26 17.90
CA LYS A 293 6.19 -13.93 17.34
C LYS A 293 4.78 -13.76 16.79
N PRO A 294 3.70 -14.03 17.56
CA PRO A 294 2.33 -13.92 17.05
C PRO A 294 1.99 -12.52 16.51
N ALA A 295 2.63 -11.46 17.02
CA ALA A 295 2.49 -10.10 16.49
C ALA A 295 2.96 -9.96 15.02
N LEU A 296 3.93 -10.78 14.57
CA LEU A 296 4.37 -10.80 13.18
C LEU A 296 3.24 -11.25 12.25
N ILE A 297 2.49 -12.27 12.66
CA ILE A 297 1.31 -12.78 11.95
C ILE A 297 0.16 -11.78 12.08
N GLN A 298 -0.11 -11.26 13.27
CA GLN A 298 -1.19 -10.28 13.47
C GLN A 298 -1.01 -9.04 12.57
N ASN A 299 0.22 -8.51 12.49
CA ASN A 299 0.55 -7.35 11.66
C ASN A 299 0.74 -7.69 10.16
N MET A 300 0.64 -8.96 9.78
CA MET A 300 0.65 -9.38 8.37
C MET A 300 -0.67 -8.99 7.68
N PHE A 301 -1.76 -8.95 8.43
CA PHE A 301 -3.10 -8.76 7.89
C PHE A 301 -3.66 -7.36 8.17
N ILE A 302 -4.37 -6.85 7.18
CA ILE A 302 -5.29 -5.72 7.30
C ILE A 302 -6.67 -6.26 6.93
N ASP A 303 -7.60 -6.25 7.88
CA ASP A 303 -9.02 -6.50 7.60
C ASP A 303 -9.61 -5.27 6.91
N ASN A 304 -10.09 -5.44 5.68
CA ASN A 304 -10.64 -4.34 4.90
C ASN A 304 -12.11 -4.03 5.25
N GLY A 305 -12.76 -4.84 6.11
CA GLY A 305 -14.14 -4.64 6.56
C GLY A 305 -15.21 -5.05 5.53
N ASP A 306 -14.81 -5.68 4.42
CA ASP A 306 -15.68 -6.06 3.30
C ASP A 306 -15.53 -7.54 2.90
N ASN A 307 -15.12 -8.40 3.85
CA ASN A 307 -14.77 -9.81 3.64
C ASN A 307 -13.54 -10.03 2.74
N THR A 308 -12.69 -9.01 2.61
CA THR A 308 -11.35 -9.15 2.02
C THR A 308 -10.28 -8.76 3.03
N TYR A 309 -9.09 -9.31 2.84
CA TYR A 309 -7.94 -9.09 3.70
C TYR A 309 -6.75 -8.71 2.86
N THR A 310 -6.10 -7.60 3.18
CA THR A 310 -4.82 -7.22 2.57
C THR A 310 -3.68 -7.84 3.37
N VAL A 311 -2.86 -8.65 2.71
CA VAL A 311 -1.80 -9.43 3.33
C VAL A 311 -0.45 -8.86 2.90
N ARG A 312 0.43 -8.63 3.87
CA ARG A 312 1.77 -8.10 3.68
C ARG A 312 2.80 -9.24 3.62
N LEU A 313 3.63 -9.22 2.59
CA LEU A 313 4.86 -10.00 2.51
C LEU A 313 6.04 -9.05 2.27
N TYR A 314 7.26 -9.56 2.27
CA TYR A 314 8.46 -8.77 2.04
C TYR A 314 9.22 -9.27 0.82
N ASN A 315 9.49 -8.34 -0.09
CA ASN A 315 10.43 -8.52 -1.19
C ASN A 315 11.73 -7.81 -0.84
N ASN A 316 12.77 -8.58 -0.47
CA ASN A 316 14.07 -8.04 -0.05
C ASN A 316 13.97 -6.97 1.05
N GLY A 317 13.14 -7.24 2.07
CA GLY A 317 12.91 -6.34 3.21
C GLY A 317 11.94 -5.18 2.94
N VAL A 318 11.46 -5.00 1.70
CA VAL A 318 10.43 -4.00 1.36
C VAL A 318 9.06 -4.65 1.39
N ALA A 319 8.11 -4.05 2.12
CA ALA A 319 6.75 -4.56 2.21
C ALA A 319 6.04 -4.50 0.85
N ASP A 320 5.44 -5.63 0.46
CA ASP A 320 4.58 -5.77 -0.70
C ASP A 320 3.24 -6.35 -0.27
N TYR A 321 2.15 -5.93 -0.91
CA TYR A 321 0.78 -6.22 -0.45
C TYR A 321 -0.04 -6.90 -1.53
N VAL A 322 -0.89 -7.83 -1.14
CA VAL A 322 -1.90 -8.47 -2.00
C VAL A 322 -3.20 -8.60 -1.23
N THR A 323 -4.35 -8.36 -1.89
CA THR A 323 -5.65 -8.59 -1.26
C THR A 323 -6.20 -9.96 -1.64
N VAL A 324 -6.78 -10.66 -0.67
CA VAL A 324 -7.47 -11.95 -0.84
C VAL A 324 -8.90 -11.83 -0.34
N ASP A 325 -9.83 -12.54 -0.98
CA ASP A 325 -11.21 -12.71 -0.48
C ASP A 325 -11.39 -14.03 0.31
N ARG A 326 -12.60 -14.25 0.84
CA ARG A 326 -12.97 -15.44 1.63
C ARG A 326 -13.41 -16.66 0.82
N TYR A 327 -13.20 -16.67 -0.50
CA TYR A 327 -13.49 -17.84 -1.30
C TYR A 327 -12.27 -18.76 -1.32
N PHE A 328 -12.43 -20.01 -0.88
CA PHE A 328 -11.36 -21.01 -0.87
C PHE A 328 -11.72 -22.27 -1.63
N PRO A 329 -10.73 -23.00 -2.18
CA PRO A 329 -10.96 -24.31 -2.75
C PRO A 329 -11.38 -25.31 -1.67
N THR A 330 -12.52 -25.95 -1.87
CA THR A 330 -13.03 -27.03 -1.04
C THR A 330 -13.14 -28.31 -1.85
N TYR A 331 -13.14 -29.44 -1.14
CA TYR A 331 -13.69 -30.67 -1.68
C TYR A 331 -15.19 -30.50 -1.93
N SER A 332 -15.78 -31.43 -2.70
CA SER A 332 -17.22 -31.41 -3.01
C SER A 332 -18.12 -31.50 -1.77
N TRP A 333 -17.62 -32.04 -0.66
CA TRP A 333 -18.33 -32.12 0.62
C TRP A 333 -18.08 -30.93 1.56
N GLY A 334 -17.30 -29.93 1.13
CA GLY A 334 -17.15 -28.66 1.84
C GLY A 334 -15.91 -28.51 2.72
N ASP A 335 -15.10 -29.55 2.86
CA ASP A 335 -13.86 -29.47 3.64
C ASP A 335 -12.76 -28.75 2.87
N ARG A 336 -11.83 -28.15 3.61
CA ARG A 336 -10.59 -27.56 3.09
C ARG A 336 -9.76 -28.54 2.27
N VAL A 337 -9.10 -28.04 1.22
CA VAL A 337 -8.15 -28.82 0.40
C VAL A 337 -6.70 -28.50 0.77
N TYR A 338 -6.40 -27.22 0.95
CA TYR A 338 -5.06 -26.70 1.23
C TYR A 338 -4.90 -26.38 2.72
N ALA A 339 -4.16 -25.33 3.09
CA ALA A 339 -3.88 -25.02 4.48
C ALA A 339 -5.16 -24.88 5.34
N SER A 340 -5.00 -25.19 6.63
CA SER A 340 -6.09 -25.24 7.60
C SER A 340 -6.77 -23.91 7.86
N TRP A 341 -8.01 -24.03 8.33
CA TRP A 341 -8.73 -22.94 8.99
C TRP A 341 -9.28 -23.34 10.36
N GLY A 342 -8.59 -24.24 11.08
CA GLY A 342 -8.94 -24.67 12.44
C GLY A 342 -10.23 -25.51 12.62
N GLY A 343 -11.31 -25.19 11.91
CA GLY A 343 -12.63 -25.85 12.01
C GLY A 343 -12.89 -26.93 10.95
N GLY A 344 -14.14 -27.37 10.87
CA GLY A 344 -14.61 -28.40 9.94
C GLY A 344 -14.96 -27.84 8.56
N SER A 345 -16.22 -27.99 8.15
CA SER A 345 -16.69 -27.59 6.82
C SER A 345 -16.68 -26.07 6.61
N TYR A 346 -16.63 -25.63 5.36
CA TYR A 346 -16.58 -24.20 4.96
C TYR A 346 -17.62 -23.29 5.62
N ASN A 347 -18.77 -23.81 6.03
CA ASN A 347 -19.88 -23.04 6.58
C ASN A 347 -19.87 -22.90 8.11
N GLU A 348 -18.89 -23.47 8.80
CA GLU A 348 -18.74 -23.38 10.25
C GLU A 348 -18.25 -21.99 10.70
N SER A 349 -18.84 -21.45 11.77
CA SER A 349 -18.58 -20.08 12.25
C SER A 349 -17.34 -19.96 13.15
N ASP A 350 -16.85 -21.08 13.67
CA ASP A 350 -15.65 -21.21 14.48
C ASP A 350 -14.39 -21.46 13.65
N ASN A 351 -14.51 -21.52 12.32
CA ASN A 351 -13.36 -21.47 11.42
C ASN A 351 -12.48 -20.22 11.71
N GLU A 352 -11.17 -20.44 11.70
CA GLU A 352 -10.11 -19.46 11.90
C GLU A 352 -9.26 -19.35 10.64
N LEU A 353 -9.35 -18.22 9.94
CA LEU A 353 -8.96 -18.16 8.53
C LEU A 353 -7.50 -17.76 8.27
N TRP A 354 -6.76 -17.29 9.28
CA TRP A 354 -5.48 -16.62 9.03
C TRP A 354 -4.46 -17.48 8.28
N VAL A 355 -4.38 -18.79 8.54
CA VAL A 355 -3.43 -19.69 7.85
C VAL A 355 -3.81 -19.84 6.38
N ALA A 356 -5.07 -20.19 6.09
CA ALA A 356 -5.56 -20.32 4.72
C ALA A 356 -5.46 -18.99 3.94
N LEU A 357 -5.75 -17.85 4.57
CA LEU A 357 -5.61 -16.53 3.97
C LEU A 357 -4.14 -16.20 3.65
N ALA A 358 -3.20 -16.56 4.53
CA ALA A 358 -1.76 -16.39 4.30
C ALA A 358 -1.28 -17.20 3.10
N GLU A 359 -1.62 -18.50 3.05
CA GLU A 359 -1.27 -19.40 1.94
C GLU A 359 -1.87 -18.89 0.62
N LYS A 360 -3.15 -18.50 0.62
CA LYS A 360 -3.81 -17.95 -0.56
C LYS A 360 -3.14 -16.67 -1.05
N ALA A 361 -2.74 -15.77 -0.15
CA ALA A 361 -2.03 -14.56 -0.51
C ALA A 361 -0.66 -14.87 -1.11
N TYR A 362 0.06 -15.85 -0.54
CA TYR A 362 1.33 -16.31 -1.05
C TYR A 362 1.20 -16.93 -2.45
N ALA A 363 0.15 -17.71 -2.71
CA ALA A 363 -0.19 -18.21 -4.04
C ALA A 363 -0.53 -17.06 -5.02
N GLN A 364 -1.33 -16.08 -4.60
CA GLN A 364 -1.71 -14.94 -5.45
C GLN A 364 -0.54 -14.05 -5.81
N ILE A 365 0.37 -13.76 -4.88
CA ILE A 365 1.48 -12.83 -5.16
C ILE A 365 2.62 -13.50 -5.94
N ASN A 366 2.64 -14.83 -6.05
CA ASN A 366 3.67 -15.60 -6.73
C ASN A 366 3.90 -15.20 -8.19
N GLU A 367 2.83 -14.85 -8.91
CA GLU A 367 2.90 -14.32 -10.28
C GLU A 367 3.59 -12.96 -10.42
N SER A 368 3.88 -12.28 -9.31
CA SER A 368 4.77 -11.11 -9.31
C SER A 368 6.23 -11.51 -9.56
N GLY A 369 6.55 -12.80 -9.49
CA GLY A 369 7.82 -13.40 -9.91
C GLY A 369 8.98 -13.27 -8.92
N TRP A 370 8.79 -12.57 -7.81
CA TRP A 370 9.87 -12.31 -6.84
C TRP A 370 9.94 -13.32 -5.67
N LEU A 371 8.98 -14.26 -5.58
CA LEU A 371 9.03 -15.32 -4.56
C LEU A 371 10.14 -16.35 -4.78
N GLY A 372 10.75 -16.35 -5.96
CA GLY A 372 11.81 -17.29 -6.34
C GLY A 372 11.33 -18.73 -6.50
N ARG A 373 10.05 -18.92 -6.87
CA ARG A 373 9.48 -20.23 -7.23
C ARG A 373 9.89 -20.60 -8.65
N TRP A 374 9.89 -21.90 -8.94
CA TRP A 374 10.12 -22.40 -10.30
C TRP A 374 8.95 -22.07 -11.24
N ASP A 375 7.74 -22.13 -10.69
CA ASP A 375 6.50 -21.77 -11.38
C ASP A 375 5.93 -20.48 -10.76
N SER A 376 6.15 -19.35 -11.42
CA SER A 376 5.66 -18.03 -10.99
C SER A 376 4.23 -17.78 -11.50
N THR A 377 3.30 -18.69 -11.20
CA THR A 377 1.88 -18.53 -11.51
C THR A 377 1.03 -18.27 -10.28
N ASN A 378 -0.11 -17.59 -10.46
CA ASN A 378 -1.16 -17.47 -9.46
C ASN A 378 -1.90 -18.82 -9.33
N SER A 379 -1.28 -19.75 -8.61
CA SER A 379 -1.78 -21.12 -8.42
C SER A 379 -1.24 -21.72 -7.12
N TYR A 380 -2.00 -22.64 -6.51
CA TYR A 380 -1.49 -23.40 -5.35
C TYR A 380 -0.33 -24.31 -5.73
N SER A 381 -0.34 -24.91 -6.92
CA SER A 381 0.80 -25.68 -7.43
C SER A 381 2.06 -24.82 -7.62
N GLY A 382 1.90 -23.54 -7.97
CA GLY A 382 3.00 -22.61 -8.23
C GLY A 382 3.84 -22.31 -6.99
N ILE A 383 3.28 -22.46 -5.80
CA ILE A 383 4.01 -22.30 -4.53
C ILE A 383 4.56 -23.61 -3.96
N SER A 384 4.35 -24.74 -4.65
CA SER A 384 4.93 -26.01 -4.22
C SER A 384 6.45 -26.03 -4.39
N LEU A 385 7.13 -26.70 -3.45
CA LEU A 385 8.58 -26.81 -3.34
C LEU A 385 9.28 -25.47 -3.09
N GLY A 386 9.89 -25.35 -1.91
CA GLY A 386 10.64 -24.16 -1.56
C GLY A 386 11.56 -24.34 -0.38
N PHE A 387 12.13 -23.22 0.04
CA PHE A 387 13.13 -23.19 1.09
C PHE A 387 12.68 -22.28 2.22
N GLU A 388 12.84 -22.80 3.43
CA GLU A 388 12.41 -22.18 4.68
C GLU A 388 13.05 -20.81 4.91
N TRP A 389 14.32 -20.65 4.57
CA TRP A 389 15.01 -19.36 4.69
C TRP A 389 14.43 -18.28 3.77
N GLN A 390 13.90 -18.65 2.60
CA GLN A 390 13.23 -17.68 1.72
C GLN A 390 11.87 -17.27 2.28
N ALA A 391 11.05 -18.23 2.69
CA ALA A 391 9.76 -17.93 3.32
C ALA A 391 9.93 -17.10 4.59
N MET A 392 10.91 -17.44 5.42
CA MET A 392 11.28 -16.68 6.62
C MET A 392 11.64 -15.23 6.30
N ALA A 393 12.44 -14.96 5.26
CA ALA A 393 12.73 -13.59 4.82
C ALA A 393 11.47 -12.88 4.29
N GLN A 394 10.61 -13.59 3.56
CA GLN A 394 9.39 -13.04 2.94
C GLN A 394 8.27 -12.78 3.95
N ILE A 395 8.23 -13.52 5.05
CA ILE A 395 7.27 -13.34 6.15
C ILE A 395 7.76 -12.26 7.12
N SER A 396 9.04 -12.28 7.49
CA SER A 396 9.59 -11.38 8.52
C SER A 396 10.17 -10.06 7.99
N GLY A 397 10.61 -10.02 6.74
CA GLY A 397 11.37 -8.89 6.18
C GLY A 397 12.82 -8.85 6.65
N LEU A 398 13.26 -9.84 7.42
CA LEU A 398 14.61 -9.92 7.95
C LEU A 398 15.52 -10.72 7.01
N THR A 399 16.82 -10.45 7.11
CA THR A 399 17.82 -11.33 6.48
C THR A 399 17.84 -12.66 7.21
N THR A 400 18.06 -13.76 6.49
CA THR A 400 18.12 -15.10 7.06
C THR A 400 19.48 -15.72 6.83
N THR A 401 19.88 -16.63 7.71
CA THR A 401 21.08 -17.45 7.54
C THR A 401 20.76 -18.92 7.74
N THR A 402 21.64 -19.79 7.26
CA THR A 402 21.45 -21.23 7.30
C THR A 402 22.78 -21.96 7.51
N ARG A 403 22.74 -23.08 8.23
CA ARG A 403 23.89 -23.97 8.49
C ARG A 403 23.45 -25.43 8.49
N TRP A 404 24.33 -26.33 8.08
CA TRP A 404 24.09 -27.77 8.25
C TRP A 404 24.39 -28.17 9.69
N SER A 405 23.45 -28.88 10.33
CA SER A 405 23.52 -29.19 11.76
C SER A 405 24.80 -29.96 12.13
N THR A 406 25.22 -30.91 11.29
CA THR A 406 26.32 -31.83 11.61
C THR A 406 27.72 -31.28 11.35
N ASN A 407 27.85 -30.17 10.63
CA ASN A 407 29.15 -29.68 10.16
C ASN A 407 29.53 -28.32 10.76
N ASP A 408 28.54 -27.48 11.09
CA ASP A 408 28.76 -26.04 11.30
C ASP A 408 28.08 -25.49 12.58
N MET A 409 27.66 -26.37 13.49
CA MET A 409 26.90 -26.00 14.69
C MET A 409 27.22 -26.89 15.89
N THR A 410 27.32 -26.27 17.06
CA THR A 410 27.44 -26.95 18.37
C THR A 410 26.07 -27.08 19.04
N GLN A 411 25.95 -28.01 19.99
CA GLN A 411 24.73 -28.16 20.79
C GLN A 411 24.35 -26.86 21.49
N GLN A 412 25.34 -26.17 22.07
CA GLN A 412 25.10 -24.93 22.80
C GLN A 412 24.61 -23.82 21.86
N GLU A 413 25.17 -23.69 20.65
CA GLU A 413 24.67 -22.71 19.67
C GLU A 413 23.20 -22.97 19.30
N LEU A 414 22.78 -24.23 19.13
CA LEU A 414 21.38 -24.53 18.85
C LEU A 414 20.47 -24.23 20.06
N ILE A 415 20.93 -24.54 21.29
CA ILE A 415 20.21 -24.17 22.52
C ILE A 415 20.06 -22.65 22.61
N ASP A 416 21.11 -21.90 22.30
CA ASP A 416 21.08 -20.43 22.33
C ASP A 416 20.13 -19.86 21.27
N LEU A 417 20.09 -20.45 20.07
CA LEU A 417 19.15 -20.09 19.01
C LEU A 417 17.70 -20.35 19.40
N VAL A 418 17.40 -21.52 19.95
CA VAL A 418 16.05 -21.90 20.40
C VAL A 418 15.55 -20.97 21.52
N ASN A 419 16.45 -20.47 22.37
CA ASN A 419 16.11 -19.54 23.44
C ASN A 419 16.23 -18.06 23.01
N SER A 420 16.47 -17.79 21.72
CA SER A 420 16.61 -16.43 21.21
C SER A 420 15.28 -15.90 20.65
N ASP A 421 15.17 -14.58 20.46
CA ASP A 421 14.04 -13.98 19.77
C ASP A 421 14.18 -14.06 18.24
N ARG A 422 14.52 -15.23 17.68
CA ARG A 422 14.67 -15.44 16.22
C ARG A 422 13.63 -16.43 15.73
N LEU A 423 13.19 -16.32 14.47
CA LEU A 423 12.50 -17.45 13.85
C LEU A 423 13.53 -18.54 13.62
N LEU A 424 13.19 -19.79 13.92
CA LEU A 424 14.10 -20.93 13.85
C LEU A 424 13.40 -22.15 13.27
N GLU A 425 13.96 -22.66 12.18
CA GLU A 425 13.37 -23.76 11.41
C GLU A 425 14.45 -24.76 10.99
N ALA A 426 14.01 -25.97 10.67
CA ALA A 426 14.83 -27.04 10.15
C ALA A 426 14.28 -27.58 8.83
N GLY A 427 15.08 -27.49 7.77
CA GLY A 427 14.89 -28.29 6.56
C GLY A 427 15.45 -29.70 6.77
N VAL A 428 14.63 -30.72 6.53
CA VAL A 428 14.92 -32.12 6.85
C VAL A 428 14.93 -32.98 5.59
N PHE A 429 15.96 -33.82 5.46
CA PHE A 429 16.21 -34.69 4.30
C PHE A 429 16.35 -36.17 4.70
N THR A 430 15.89 -36.56 5.89
CA THR A 430 15.89 -37.96 6.39
C THR A 430 14.49 -38.37 6.88
N ASN A 431 14.23 -39.68 6.95
CA ASN A 431 13.05 -40.26 7.59
C ASN A 431 13.36 -40.87 8.97
N ASP A 432 14.54 -40.60 9.53
CA ASP A 432 14.95 -41.13 10.82
C ASP A 432 14.22 -40.42 11.97
N TYR A 433 14.09 -41.10 13.11
CA TYR A 433 13.60 -40.53 14.37
C TYR A 433 12.20 -39.89 14.30
N GLY A 434 11.35 -40.35 13.38
CA GLY A 434 9.99 -39.83 13.21
C GLY A 434 9.90 -38.54 12.39
N LEU A 435 11.00 -38.13 11.75
CA LEU A 435 11.03 -37.05 10.80
C LEU A 435 10.53 -37.50 9.41
N VAL A 436 10.10 -36.53 8.60
CA VAL A 436 9.78 -36.73 7.19
C VAL A 436 10.84 -36.04 6.32
N SER A 437 11.36 -36.78 5.33
CA SER A 437 12.34 -36.26 4.37
C SER A 437 11.70 -35.28 3.37
N ALA A 438 12.50 -34.32 2.88
CA ALA A 438 12.08 -33.21 2.03
C ALA A 438 10.97 -32.36 2.67
N HIS A 439 11.13 -32.06 3.96
CA HIS A 439 10.13 -31.35 4.75
C HIS A 439 10.74 -30.30 5.69
N VAL A 440 9.95 -29.35 6.16
CA VAL A 440 10.39 -28.27 7.05
C VAL A 440 9.63 -28.33 8.38
N TYR A 441 10.34 -28.13 9.48
CA TYR A 441 9.77 -28.08 10.83
C TYR A 441 10.16 -26.79 11.53
N ALA A 442 9.26 -26.25 12.36
CA ALA A 442 9.62 -25.24 13.35
C ALA A 442 10.37 -25.93 14.51
N ILE A 443 11.43 -25.29 15.03
CA ILE A 443 12.11 -25.76 16.25
C ILE A 443 11.62 -24.89 17.41
N THR A 444 10.73 -25.43 18.24
CA THR A 444 9.90 -24.61 19.15
C THR A 444 10.42 -24.55 20.58
N SER A 445 11.21 -25.54 21.03
CA SER A 445 11.79 -25.51 22.37
C SER A 445 12.93 -26.50 22.55
N TYR A 446 13.67 -26.35 23.66
CA TYR A 446 14.66 -27.30 24.13
C TYR A 446 14.28 -27.74 25.55
N ASN A 447 14.18 -29.06 25.77
CA ASN A 447 13.91 -29.64 27.07
C ASN A 447 15.22 -30.10 27.73
N PRO A 448 15.72 -29.38 28.76
CA PRO A 448 16.98 -29.73 29.42
C PRO A 448 16.89 -31.00 30.29
N SER A 449 15.69 -31.45 30.67
CA SER A 449 15.52 -32.63 31.53
C SER A 449 15.82 -33.94 30.80
N ASN A 450 15.59 -33.99 29.49
CA ASN A 450 15.88 -35.15 28.64
C ASN A 450 16.81 -34.83 27.47
N GLY A 451 17.27 -33.57 27.34
CA GLY A 451 18.23 -33.13 26.33
C GLY A 451 17.68 -33.11 24.90
N THR A 452 16.37 -32.88 24.73
CA THR A 452 15.69 -32.95 23.41
C THR A 452 15.30 -31.59 22.86
N PHE A 453 15.41 -31.43 21.54
CA PHE A 453 14.88 -30.32 20.77
C PHE A 453 13.52 -30.72 20.18
N GLN A 454 12.54 -29.82 20.28
CA GLN A 454 11.18 -30.05 19.80
C GLN A 454 11.01 -29.54 18.37
N PHE A 455 10.81 -30.47 17.44
CA PHE A 455 10.47 -30.20 16.05
C PHE A 455 8.96 -30.31 15.92
N ARG A 456 8.29 -29.27 15.43
CA ARG A 456 6.82 -29.22 15.34
C ARG A 456 6.39 -28.72 13.97
N PHE A 457 5.48 -29.46 13.34
CA PHE A 457 4.73 -29.02 12.17
C PHE A 457 3.60 -30.02 11.90
N HIS A 458 2.35 -29.58 11.87
CA HIS A 458 1.22 -30.48 11.62
C HIS A 458 1.11 -30.80 10.12
N ASN A 459 1.43 -32.04 9.78
CA ASN A 459 1.47 -32.52 8.41
C ASN A 459 0.32 -33.52 8.12
N PRO A 460 -0.28 -33.51 6.91
CA PRO A 460 -1.30 -34.50 6.50
C PRO A 460 -0.82 -35.96 6.52
N TRP A 461 0.50 -36.23 6.57
CA TRP A 461 1.07 -37.59 6.56
C TRP A 461 1.16 -38.26 7.95
N GLY A 462 0.53 -37.66 8.98
CA GLY A 462 0.35 -38.30 10.29
C GLY A 462 1.53 -38.14 11.28
N PHE A 463 2.59 -37.43 10.91
CA PHE A 463 3.68 -37.04 11.80
C PHE A 463 3.60 -35.53 12.06
N SER A 464 3.24 -35.13 13.28
CA SER A 464 3.12 -33.71 13.65
C SER A 464 4.30 -33.16 14.45
N HIS A 465 5.14 -34.05 14.98
CA HIS A 465 6.20 -33.68 15.89
C HIS A 465 7.30 -34.74 15.98
N ALA A 466 8.51 -34.30 16.27
CA ALA A 466 9.61 -35.16 16.66
C ALA A 466 10.42 -34.49 17.78
N ASP A 467 10.87 -35.27 18.77
CA ASP A 467 11.73 -34.81 19.86
C ASP A 467 13.09 -35.51 19.71
N LEU A 468 14.12 -34.75 19.34
CA LEU A 468 15.44 -35.31 19.05
C LEU A 468 16.48 -34.84 20.06
N THR A 469 17.29 -35.76 20.58
CA THR A 469 18.50 -35.40 21.30
C THR A 469 19.55 -34.83 20.35
N TRP A 470 20.56 -34.13 20.88
CA TRP A 470 21.70 -33.67 20.07
C TRP A 470 22.40 -34.83 19.36
N GLU A 471 22.58 -35.97 20.03
CA GLU A 471 23.17 -37.16 19.43
C GLU A 471 22.33 -37.69 18.25
N GLN A 472 21.01 -37.74 18.39
CA GLN A 472 20.11 -38.14 17.30
C GLN A 472 20.19 -37.16 16.12
N LEU A 473 20.22 -35.84 16.38
CA LEU A 473 20.42 -34.83 15.34
C LEU A 473 21.73 -35.05 14.57
N MET A 474 22.83 -35.35 15.28
CA MET A 474 24.14 -35.61 14.66
C MET A 474 24.18 -36.91 13.86
N ASN A 475 23.41 -37.92 14.28
CA ASN A 475 23.36 -39.22 13.60
C ASN A 475 22.52 -39.21 12.31
N THR A 476 21.83 -38.12 11.98
CA THR A 476 21.09 -37.97 10.70
C THR A 476 21.99 -37.75 9.47
N ALA A 477 23.31 -37.94 9.58
CA ALA A 477 24.28 -37.86 8.49
C ALA A 477 24.31 -36.52 7.71
N GLY A 478 24.05 -35.39 8.38
CA GLY A 478 24.03 -34.08 7.73
C GLY A 478 22.76 -33.78 6.96
N SER A 479 21.69 -34.53 7.22
CA SER A 479 20.40 -34.38 6.55
C SER A 479 19.49 -33.32 7.17
N ILE A 480 20.02 -32.46 8.05
CA ILE A 480 19.25 -31.38 8.69
C ILE A 480 19.97 -30.06 8.48
N ARG A 481 19.25 -29.10 7.90
CA ARG A 481 19.67 -27.73 7.70
C ARG A 481 18.91 -26.83 8.67
N ILE A 482 19.63 -26.10 9.52
CA ILE A 482 19.06 -25.17 10.49
C ILE A 482 19.09 -23.76 9.90
N SER A 483 17.94 -23.09 9.89
CA SER A 483 17.77 -21.76 9.30
C SER A 483 17.15 -20.80 10.32
N TRP A 484 17.61 -19.55 10.36
CA TRP A 484 17.10 -18.56 11.32
C TRP A 484 17.21 -17.11 10.83
N THR A 485 16.38 -16.22 11.40
CA THR A 485 16.42 -14.78 11.13
C THR A 485 17.63 -14.12 11.79
N LEU A 486 18.23 -13.16 11.10
CA LEU A 486 19.19 -12.21 11.64
C LEU A 486 18.45 -11.07 12.36
N SER A 487 19.11 -10.52 13.38
CA SER A 487 18.63 -9.39 14.19
C SER A 487 18.66 -8.08 13.42
#